data_AF-A0A9P7CBN6-F1
#
_entry.id   AF-A0A9P7CBN6-F1
#
_cell.length_a   1.000
_cell.length_b   1.000
_cell.length_c   1.000
_cell.angle_alpha   90.00
_cell.angle_beta   90.00
_cell.angle_gamma   90.00
#
_symmetry.space_group_name_H-M   'P 1'
#
loop_
_entity.id
_entity.type
_entity.pdbx_description
1 polymer ?
#
loop_
_entity_poly.entity_id
_entity_poly.type
_entity_poly.pdbx_seq_one_letter_code
_entity_poly.pdbx_strand_id
1 'polypeptide(L)'
;MLIVYSYSGDTRPCDNLIKEGQNATLLIHEATFDDTEKENAEEKRHTTTGEAIEVGQRMNARYTLLNHFSQRYPKIPNLSEEQSNVCFSFDLMSTLIKQIPILPKFTNAMQLIFKESEEPEDEQNMTTEEKMIRSEGTSGDNTINQSNQSRLYKVNYEEGNIASFFPVLIQPLDPSGYLKIKIESLLYWEYPMKTVFIFFVTLSLLLFIQHYSLLRIFAGLFTVITGVNWIYVNLHKQIQRVLSSSPYHPYHDRFNQSLFDRERVVRGTERWMDVAETVTRYVSKLILIENSYRSMLSLLSSFTIWTLTKYVSTQHLLMTGLILAFSLPCIYSQHQQVIDAHVEEYLKRVHVLLEKYGSIVHQEVNQVGYQIKKLVVKQESQETMKRD
;
A
#
# COMPACT_ATOMS: atom_id res chain seq x y z
N MET A 1 -8.07 28.73 6.85
CA MET A 1 -6.76 28.70 7.54
C MET A 1 -5.70 28.55 6.47
N LEU A 2 -4.83 29.55 6.31
CA LEU A 2 -3.72 29.47 5.36
C LEU A 2 -2.66 28.54 5.94
N ILE A 3 -2.15 27.61 5.14
CA ILE A 3 -1.09 26.67 5.55
C ILE A 3 0.21 27.24 5.03
N VAL A 4 1.12 27.57 5.93
CA VAL A 4 2.49 28.01 5.61
C VAL A 4 3.42 26.89 6.00
N TYR A 5 4.29 26.45 5.09
CA TYR A 5 5.36 25.52 5.42
C TYR A 5 6.71 26.15 5.07
N SER A 6 7.72 25.80 5.86
CA SER A 6 9.11 26.23 5.66
C SER A 6 10.00 25.00 5.61
N TYR A 7 10.98 25.01 4.71
CA TYR A 7 11.94 23.91 4.52
C TYR A 7 13.35 24.47 4.64
N SER A 8 14.17 23.87 5.50
CA SER A 8 15.54 24.36 5.74
C SER A 8 16.49 24.11 4.57
N GLY A 9 16.32 22.99 3.86
CA GLY A 9 17.41 22.41 3.06
C GLY A 9 18.56 21.95 3.97
N ASP A 10 19.77 21.89 3.39
CA ASP A 10 21.02 21.61 4.11
C ASP A 10 21.72 22.94 4.45
N THR A 11 21.91 23.20 5.73
CA THR A 11 22.21 24.50 6.30
C THR A 11 22.68 24.38 7.76
N ARG A 12 23.35 25.44 8.23
CA ARG A 12 23.51 25.72 9.66
C ARG A 12 22.29 26.48 10.16
N PRO A 13 22.05 26.54 11.49
CA PRO A 13 21.05 27.41 12.08
C PRO A 13 21.15 28.82 11.51
N CYS A 14 20.09 29.27 10.85
CA CYS A 14 20.09 30.45 10.01
C CYS A 14 18.97 31.40 10.42
N ASP A 15 19.32 32.61 10.85
CA ASP A 15 18.35 33.61 11.30
C ASP A 15 17.43 34.10 10.17
N ASN A 16 17.90 34.07 8.92
CA ASN A 16 17.05 34.41 7.77
C ASN A 16 15.93 33.39 7.60
N LEU A 17 16.19 32.10 7.83
CA LEU A 17 15.17 31.06 7.78
C LEU A 17 14.09 31.33 8.84
N ILE A 18 14.51 31.64 10.07
CA ILE A 18 13.62 31.98 11.19
C ILE A 18 12.72 33.18 10.81
N LYS A 19 13.33 34.25 10.29
CA LYS A 19 12.64 35.49 9.95
C LYS A 19 11.59 35.31 8.84
N GLU A 20 11.95 34.60 7.77
CA GLU A 20 11.04 34.37 6.63
C GLU A 20 9.97 33.30 6.96
N GLY A 21 10.29 32.37 7.86
CA GLY A 21 9.40 31.29 8.30
C GLY A 21 8.54 31.60 9.52
N GLN A 22 8.55 32.84 10.04
CA GLN A 22 7.92 33.18 11.31
C GLN A 22 6.42 32.77 11.34
N ASN A 23 6.01 32.05 12.39
CA ASN A 23 4.67 31.50 12.56
C ASN A 23 4.26 30.45 11.51
N ALA A 24 5.22 29.74 10.91
CA ALA A 24 4.93 28.65 9.99
C ALA A 24 4.02 27.58 10.64
N THR A 25 3.10 27.03 9.87
CA THR A 25 2.27 25.90 10.29
C THR A 25 3.11 24.64 10.45
N LEU A 26 4.11 24.45 9.59
CA LEU A 26 5.04 23.32 9.63
C LEU A 26 6.44 23.81 9.24
N LEU A 27 7.42 23.57 10.10
CA LEU A 27 8.83 23.65 9.77
C LEU A 27 9.33 22.23 9.48
N ILE A 28 9.96 22.03 8.33
CA ILE A 28 10.72 20.82 8.01
C ILE A 28 12.20 21.23 8.06
N HIS A 29 12.92 20.72 9.05
CA HIS A 29 14.31 21.09 9.31
C HIS A 29 15.23 19.87 9.27
N GLU A 30 16.42 20.01 8.72
CA GLU A 30 17.44 18.97 8.82
C GLU A 30 17.89 18.80 10.28
N ALA A 31 18.25 17.58 10.64
CA ALA A 31 18.82 17.20 11.92
C ALA A 31 19.89 16.12 11.68
N THR A 32 20.88 16.46 10.85
CA THR A 32 21.89 15.51 10.36
C THR A 32 22.73 14.91 11.49
N PHE A 33 23.08 15.71 12.49
CA PHE A 33 23.96 15.32 13.58
C PHE A 33 23.23 15.23 14.92
N ASP A 34 23.71 14.34 15.79
CA ASP A 34 23.33 14.34 17.20
C ASP A 34 23.98 15.54 17.92
N ASP A 35 23.40 15.94 19.05
CA ASP A 35 23.90 17.08 19.84
C ASP A 35 25.33 16.84 20.38
N THR A 36 25.74 15.57 20.51
CA THR A 36 27.11 15.19 20.86
C THR A 36 28.14 15.46 19.75
N GLU A 37 27.70 15.62 18.50
CA GLU A 37 28.56 15.82 17.32
C GLU A 37 28.50 17.26 16.78
N LYS A 38 28.29 18.25 17.66
CA LYS A 38 28.18 19.66 17.25
C LYS A 38 29.36 20.19 16.43
N GLU A 39 30.59 19.80 16.77
CA GLU A 39 31.79 20.23 16.02
C GLU A 39 31.76 19.72 14.57
N ASN A 40 31.34 18.46 14.37
CA ASN A 40 31.16 17.87 13.04
C ASN A 40 30.05 18.59 12.25
N ALA A 41 28.99 18.99 12.94
CA ALA A 41 27.89 19.74 12.34
C ALA A 41 28.35 21.13 11.85
N GLU A 42 29.19 21.82 12.63
CA GLU A 42 29.77 23.10 12.25
C GLU A 42 30.74 22.97 11.06
N GLU A 43 31.65 21.99 11.11
CA GLU A 43 32.64 21.75 10.05
C GLU A 43 31.95 21.41 8.71
N LYS A 44 30.95 20.51 8.74
CA LYS A 44 30.23 20.05 7.55
C LYS A 44 29.03 20.91 7.18
N ARG A 45 28.80 22.00 7.93
CA ARG A 45 27.72 22.98 7.70
C ARG A 45 26.31 22.39 7.73
N HIS A 46 26.07 21.48 8.66
CA HIS A 46 24.77 20.88 8.94
C HIS A 46 24.27 21.24 10.33
N THR A 47 23.00 20.95 10.61
CA THR A 47 22.37 21.26 11.89
C THR A 47 22.28 20.02 12.80
N THR A 48 22.51 20.22 14.10
CA THR A 48 22.25 19.19 15.12
C THR A 48 20.76 19.11 15.46
N THR A 49 20.32 18.02 16.09
CA THR A 49 18.91 17.88 16.46
C THR A 49 18.42 19.01 17.38
N GLY A 50 19.15 19.32 18.45
CA GLY A 50 18.82 20.35 19.42
C GLY A 50 18.79 21.73 18.78
N GLU A 51 19.74 22.03 17.89
CA GLU A 51 19.74 23.29 17.13
C GLU A 51 18.55 23.40 16.17
N ALA A 52 18.14 22.30 15.51
CA ALA A 52 16.97 22.29 14.65
C ALA A 52 15.67 22.57 15.43
N ILE A 53 15.57 21.99 16.64
CA ILE A 53 14.44 22.24 17.55
C ILE A 53 14.45 23.70 18.02
N GLU A 54 15.61 24.24 18.37
CA GLU A 54 15.75 25.66 18.77
C GLU A 54 15.32 26.60 17.64
N VAL A 55 15.71 26.32 16.39
CA VAL A 55 15.28 27.07 15.21
C VAL A 55 13.74 27.06 15.09
N GLY A 56 13.11 25.90 15.28
CA GLY A 56 11.65 25.78 15.27
C GLY A 56 10.95 26.57 16.38
N GLN A 57 11.52 26.56 17.58
CA GLN A 57 11.01 27.35 18.71
C GLN A 57 11.14 28.86 18.45
N ARG A 58 12.30 29.32 17.97
CA ARG A 58 12.56 30.73 17.64
C ARG A 58 11.68 31.22 16.48
N MET A 59 11.40 30.35 15.52
CA MET A 59 10.47 30.61 14.40
C MET A 59 9.00 30.69 14.85
N ASN A 60 8.68 30.25 16.09
CA ASN A 60 7.32 30.02 16.54
C ASN A 60 6.54 29.09 15.59
N ALA A 61 7.21 28.04 15.10
CA ALA A 61 6.59 27.07 14.21
C ALA A 61 5.58 26.22 14.99
N ARG A 62 4.39 26.03 14.41
CA ARG A 62 3.34 25.26 15.08
C ARG A 62 3.72 23.78 15.24
N TYR A 63 4.40 23.21 14.26
CA TYR A 63 4.97 21.86 14.30
C TYR A 63 6.35 21.87 13.64
N THR A 64 7.28 21.08 14.20
CA THR A 64 8.62 20.90 13.64
C THR A 64 8.81 19.43 13.26
N LEU A 65 9.08 19.16 12.00
CA LEU A 65 9.42 17.85 11.46
C LEU A 65 10.93 17.80 11.22
N LEU A 66 11.60 16.96 12.00
CA LEU A 66 13.03 16.70 11.87
C LEU A 66 13.25 15.69 10.74
N ASN A 67 14.14 16.04 9.82
CA ASN A 67 14.44 15.26 8.60
C ASN A 67 15.96 15.19 8.35
N HIS A 68 16.36 14.45 7.33
CA HIS A 68 17.75 14.38 6.86
C HIS A 68 18.72 13.90 7.96
N PHE A 69 18.35 12.83 8.65
CA PHE A 69 19.20 12.18 9.65
C PHE A 69 20.40 11.51 8.98
N SER A 70 21.57 11.55 9.64
CA SER A 70 22.74 10.81 9.16
C SER A 70 22.46 9.31 9.15
N GLN A 71 22.64 8.67 7.98
CA GLN A 71 22.53 7.21 7.82
C GLN A 71 23.56 6.43 8.65
N ARG A 72 24.62 7.08 9.13
CA ARG A 72 25.66 6.45 9.94
C ARG A 72 25.25 6.28 11.40
N TYR A 73 24.23 7.00 11.85
CA TYR A 73 23.73 6.96 13.23
C TYR A 73 22.19 6.99 13.22
N PRO A 74 21.51 5.85 12.95
CA PRO A 74 20.06 5.78 12.97
C PRO A 74 19.55 5.74 14.42
N LYS A 75 19.79 6.82 15.18
CA LYS A 75 19.27 6.99 16.54
C LYS A 75 18.14 8.00 16.51
N ILE A 76 17.00 7.62 17.09
CA ILE A 76 15.91 8.57 17.31
C ILE A 76 16.30 9.45 18.50
N PRO A 77 16.34 10.77 18.33
CA PRO A 77 16.61 11.69 19.44
C PRO A 77 15.60 11.52 20.59
N ASN A 78 16.11 11.52 21.82
CA ASN A 78 15.25 11.55 23.00
C ASN A 78 14.68 12.94 23.16
N LEU A 79 13.39 13.08 22.90
CA LEU A 79 12.65 14.33 23.09
C LEU A 79 12.08 14.38 24.50
N SER A 80 12.13 15.56 25.12
CA SER A 80 11.46 15.82 26.40
C SER A 80 9.97 16.08 26.21
N GLU A 81 9.18 15.99 27.28
CA GLU A 81 7.73 16.32 27.23
C GLU A 81 7.46 17.76 26.78
N GLU A 82 8.44 18.66 26.91
CA GLU A 82 8.38 20.06 26.49
C GLU A 82 8.41 20.22 24.95
N GLN A 83 8.84 19.20 24.22
CA GLN A 83 8.96 19.18 22.75
C GLN A 83 7.74 18.52 22.09
N SER A 84 6.55 18.72 22.65
CA SER A 84 5.28 18.09 22.24
C SER A 84 4.79 18.43 20.82
N ASN A 85 5.43 19.37 20.12
CA ASN A 85 5.13 19.75 18.75
C ASN A 85 6.21 19.30 17.74
N VAL A 86 7.20 18.53 18.18
CA VAL A 86 8.28 17.99 17.35
C VAL A 86 7.96 16.55 16.93
N CYS A 87 8.28 16.22 15.70
CA CYS A 87 8.08 14.89 15.12
C CYS A 87 9.24 14.52 14.19
N PHE A 88 9.39 13.23 13.91
CA PHE A 88 10.45 12.68 13.07
C PHE A 88 9.88 12.26 11.72
N SER A 89 10.62 12.52 10.64
CA SER A 89 10.33 11.91 9.34
C SER A 89 11.10 10.62 9.16
N PHE A 90 10.48 9.68 8.47
CA PHE A 90 11.12 8.43 8.07
C PHE A 90 11.10 8.30 6.57
N ASP A 91 12.02 7.50 6.04
CA ASP A 91 11.97 7.10 4.65
C ASP A 91 10.56 6.60 4.32
N LEU A 92 10.02 7.09 3.21
CA LEU A 92 8.73 6.68 2.65
C LEU A 92 7.50 7.14 3.47
N MET A 93 7.70 7.96 4.50
CA MET A 93 6.60 8.54 5.27
C MET A 93 5.74 9.47 4.39
N SER A 94 4.43 9.22 4.38
CA SER A 94 3.44 10.04 3.69
C SER A 94 2.32 10.42 4.64
N THR A 95 2.03 11.72 4.76
CA THR A 95 1.02 12.23 5.68
C THR A 95 0.20 13.33 5.02
N LEU A 96 -1.10 13.37 5.33
CA LEU A 96 -1.92 14.51 4.93
C LEU A 96 -1.63 15.69 5.84
N ILE A 97 -1.63 16.91 5.29
CA ILE A 97 -1.43 18.15 6.07
C ILE A 97 -2.41 18.23 7.26
N LYS A 98 -3.63 17.72 7.12
CA LYS A 98 -4.64 17.67 8.18
C LYS A 98 -4.25 16.78 9.38
N GLN A 99 -3.32 15.85 9.18
CA GLN A 99 -2.88 14.86 10.17
C GLN A 99 -1.58 15.27 10.88
N ILE A 100 -0.92 16.36 10.47
CA ILE A 100 0.27 16.89 11.15
C ILE A 100 0.09 17.03 12.67
N PRO A 101 -1.06 17.53 13.21
CA PRO A 101 -1.28 17.62 14.66
C PRO A 101 -1.22 16.29 15.42
N ILE A 102 -1.33 15.17 14.71
CA ILE A 102 -1.31 13.82 15.30
C ILE A 102 0.12 13.28 15.35
N LEU A 103 1.02 13.74 14.46
CA LEU A 103 2.38 13.20 14.34
C LEU A 103 3.19 13.23 15.64
N PRO A 104 3.23 14.34 16.41
CA PRO A 104 3.98 14.37 17.66
C PRO A 104 3.48 13.37 18.71
N LYS A 105 2.22 12.89 18.61
CA LYS A 105 1.68 11.88 19.54
C LYS A 105 2.30 10.51 19.34
N PHE A 106 2.90 10.26 18.17
CA PHE A 106 3.59 9.01 17.87
C PHE A 106 5.03 8.99 18.33
N THR A 107 5.62 10.15 18.65
CA THR A 107 7.02 10.28 19.02
C THR A 107 7.41 9.31 20.14
N ASN A 108 6.62 9.20 21.20
CA ASN A 108 6.90 8.29 22.33
C ASN A 108 6.87 6.82 21.91
N ALA A 109 5.89 6.43 21.08
CA ALA A 109 5.79 5.07 20.57
C ALA A 109 6.99 4.74 19.67
N MET A 110 7.40 5.68 18.82
CA MET A 110 8.56 5.51 17.94
C MET A 110 9.86 5.40 18.75
N GLN A 111 10.06 6.23 19.77
CA GLN A 111 11.22 6.12 20.66
C GLN A 111 11.29 4.76 21.35
N LEU A 112 10.16 4.19 21.78
CA LEU A 112 10.13 2.85 22.38
C LEU A 112 10.50 1.74 21.39
N ILE A 113 9.94 1.77 20.18
CA ILE A 113 10.22 0.77 19.13
C ILE A 113 11.70 0.75 18.78
N PHE A 114 12.32 1.92 18.65
CA PHE A 114 13.73 2.02 18.26
C PHE A 114 14.70 1.83 19.43
N LYS A 115 14.24 1.98 20.68
CA LYS A 115 15.01 1.62 21.87
C LYS A 115 15.15 0.09 22.04
N GLU A 116 14.17 -0.68 21.58
CA GLU A 116 14.19 -2.14 21.64
C GLU A 116 15.17 -2.75 20.61
N SER A 117 15.51 -2.02 19.55
CA SER A 117 16.57 -2.40 18.59
C SER A 117 18.00 -2.09 19.07
N GLU A 118 18.18 -1.48 20.25
CA GLU A 118 19.48 -1.16 20.85
C GLU A 118 19.98 -2.24 21.83
N GLU A 119 19.85 -3.53 21.52
CA GLU A 119 20.67 -4.54 22.21
C GLU A 119 22.14 -4.34 21.80
N PRO A 120 23.08 -4.19 22.76
CA PRO A 120 24.44 -3.76 22.46
C PRO A 120 25.19 -4.77 21.58
N GLU A 121 25.87 -4.26 20.55
CA GLU A 121 26.74 -5.01 19.62
C GLU A 121 27.82 -5.86 20.32
N ASP A 122 28.08 -5.64 21.61
CA ASP A 122 29.01 -6.41 22.45
C ASP A 122 28.57 -7.87 22.68
N GLU A 123 27.30 -8.23 22.47
CA GLU A 123 26.83 -9.62 22.61
C GLU A 123 27.04 -10.50 21.38
N GLN A 124 27.35 -9.92 20.22
CA GLN A 124 27.53 -10.69 18.99
C GLN A 124 28.90 -11.36 18.87
N ASN A 125 29.88 -10.98 19.73
CA ASN A 125 31.25 -11.51 19.71
C ASN A 125 31.65 -12.35 20.94
N MET A 126 30.76 -12.59 21.89
CA MET A 126 31.07 -13.47 23.04
C MET A 126 30.66 -14.91 22.77
N THR A 127 31.56 -15.84 23.10
CA THR A 127 31.28 -17.28 23.00
C THR A 127 30.31 -17.73 24.10
N THR A 128 29.56 -18.80 23.85
CA THR A 128 28.52 -19.33 24.75
C THR A 128 29.01 -19.61 26.18
N GLU A 129 30.31 -19.84 26.37
CA GLU A 129 30.94 -20.05 27.68
C GLU A 129 31.12 -18.74 28.48
N GLU A 130 31.42 -17.62 27.82
CA GLU A 130 31.54 -16.30 28.48
C GLU A 130 30.19 -15.78 28.97
N LYS A 131 29.09 -16.13 28.27
CA LYS A 131 27.71 -15.85 28.72
C LYS A 131 27.32 -16.64 29.97
N MET A 132 27.87 -17.84 30.17
CA MET A 132 27.62 -18.64 31.39
C MET A 132 28.45 -18.16 32.58
N ILE A 133 29.70 -17.74 32.37
CA ILE A 133 30.56 -17.24 33.46
C ILE A 133 30.03 -15.92 34.04
N ARG A 134 29.42 -15.06 33.21
CA ARG A 134 28.87 -13.78 33.66
C ARG A 134 27.53 -13.91 34.40
N SER A 135 26.76 -14.97 34.13
CA SER A 135 25.49 -15.24 34.83
C SER A 135 25.69 -15.88 36.21
N GLU A 136 26.79 -16.60 36.44
CA GLU A 136 27.14 -17.15 37.76
C GLU A 136 27.75 -16.13 38.73
N GLY A 137 28.33 -15.03 38.23
CA GLY A 137 29.00 -13.99 39.04
C GLY A 137 28.08 -13.05 39.82
N THR A 138 26.75 -13.16 39.67
CA THR A 138 25.78 -12.25 40.31
C THR A 138 24.74 -13.03 41.12
N SER A 139 25.19 -13.90 42.01
CA SER A 139 24.35 -14.49 43.07
C SER A 139 24.59 -13.79 44.40
N GLY A 140 23.64 -12.96 44.81
CA GLY A 140 23.60 -12.33 46.13
C GLY A 140 22.31 -11.54 46.37
N ASP A 141 21.34 -12.20 47.01
CA ASP A 141 20.25 -11.62 47.82
C ASP A 141 19.17 -10.73 47.13
N ASN A 142 18.04 -11.33 46.75
CA ASN A 142 16.88 -11.47 47.64
C ASN A 142 15.62 -11.93 46.89
N THR A 143 15.11 -13.05 47.37
CA THR A 143 13.79 -13.63 47.11
C THR A 143 12.68 -12.69 47.59
N ILE A 144 11.49 -12.81 46.99
CA ILE A 144 10.14 -12.32 47.40
C ILE A 144 9.54 -11.23 46.47
N ASN A 145 8.91 -11.67 45.37
CA ASN A 145 7.45 -11.63 45.19
C ASN A 145 7.05 -12.04 43.76
N GLN A 146 6.77 -13.34 43.60
CA GLN A 146 6.04 -13.93 42.46
C GLN A 146 4.55 -13.52 42.41
N SER A 147 4.18 -12.38 42.99
CA SER A 147 2.81 -11.85 43.04
C SER A 147 2.61 -10.54 42.25
N ASN A 148 3.65 -10.01 41.59
CA ASN A 148 3.56 -8.76 40.80
C ASN A 148 3.50 -8.96 39.28
N GLN A 149 3.69 -10.18 38.76
CA GLN A 149 3.62 -10.45 37.32
C GLN A 149 2.18 -10.54 36.78
N SER A 150 1.19 -10.66 37.66
CA SER A 150 -0.24 -10.66 37.33
C SER A 150 -0.93 -9.31 37.57
N ARG A 151 -0.16 -8.22 37.82
CA ARG A 151 -0.72 -6.88 38.12
C ARG A 151 -0.33 -5.75 37.16
N LEU A 152 0.34 -6.03 36.03
CA LEU A 152 0.78 -4.98 35.09
C LEU A 152 0.19 -5.05 33.66
N TYR A 153 -0.79 -5.92 33.42
CA TYR A 153 -1.63 -5.84 32.22
C TYR A 153 -3.12 -5.88 32.58
N LYS A 154 -3.60 -4.76 33.13
CA LYS A 154 -4.97 -4.29 32.94
C LYS A 154 -4.90 -2.82 32.55
N VAL A 155 -4.50 -2.58 31.30
CA VAL A 155 -4.95 -1.37 30.62
C VAL A 155 -6.44 -1.59 30.42
N ASN A 156 -7.26 -0.92 31.22
CA ASN A 156 -8.68 -0.80 30.92
C ASN A 156 -8.76 -0.18 29.53
N TYR A 157 -9.15 -1.00 28.54
CA TYR A 157 -9.83 -0.46 27.38
C TYR A 157 -11.12 0.15 27.90
N GLU A 158 -11.07 1.42 28.32
CA GLU A 158 -12.25 2.25 28.20
C GLU A 158 -12.57 2.25 26.71
N GLU A 159 -13.75 1.70 26.36
CA GLU A 159 -14.35 1.71 25.05
C GLU A 159 -14.59 3.17 24.62
N GLY A 160 -13.51 3.85 24.27
CA GLY A 160 -13.44 5.25 23.93
C GLY A 160 -12.85 5.42 22.55
N ASN A 161 -13.53 4.88 21.53
CA ASN A 161 -13.47 5.38 20.15
C ASN A 161 -12.08 5.44 19.46
N ILE A 162 -11.04 4.74 19.94
CA ILE A 162 -9.68 4.81 19.35
C ILE A 162 -9.59 4.01 18.03
N ALA A 163 -10.43 3.00 17.84
CA ALA A 163 -10.54 2.25 16.58
C ALA A 163 -11.02 3.11 15.40
N SER A 164 -11.59 4.29 15.66
CA SER A 164 -11.99 5.25 14.61
C SER A 164 -10.84 6.14 14.12
N PHE A 165 -9.68 6.14 14.79
CA PHE A 165 -8.56 7.05 14.52
C PHE A 165 -7.43 6.45 13.66
N PHE A 166 -7.36 5.12 13.52
CA PHE A 166 -6.22 4.45 12.89
C PHE A 166 -6.57 3.64 11.64
N PRO A 167 -6.53 4.28 10.45
CA PRO A 167 -6.32 3.48 9.25
C PRO A 167 -5.37 4.09 8.21
N VAL A 168 -4.28 4.75 8.61
CA VAL A 168 -3.43 5.48 7.65
C VAL A 168 -1.91 5.33 7.82
N LEU A 169 -1.38 4.68 8.86
CA LEU A 169 0.06 4.83 9.18
C LEU A 169 1.04 3.82 8.57
N ILE A 170 0.61 2.89 7.71
CA ILE A 170 1.54 2.02 6.98
C ILE A 170 1.04 1.88 5.54
N GLN A 171 1.45 2.78 4.65
CA GLN A 171 1.27 2.57 3.20
C GLN A 171 2.53 1.90 2.67
N PRO A 172 2.48 0.66 2.14
CA PRO A 172 3.63 0.10 1.43
C PRO A 172 3.88 0.92 0.16
N LEU A 173 5.16 1.19 -0.11
CA LEU A 173 5.65 1.97 -1.26
C LEU A 173 5.40 1.30 -2.63
N ASP A 174 4.83 0.11 -2.64
CA ASP A 174 4.43 -0.54 -3.87
C ASP A 174 3.01 -0.07 -4.25
N PRO A 175 2.80 0.60 -5.40
CA PRO A 175 1.46 0.93 -5.89
C PRO A 175 0.55 -0.30 -5.90
N SER A 176 1.12 -1.49 -6.15
CA SER A 176 0.38 -2.75 -6.11
C SER A 176 0.00 -3.17 -4.69
N GLY A 177 0.86 -2.94 -3.70
CA GLY A 177 0.59 -3.19 -2.28
C GLY A 177 -0.49 -2.25 -1.74
N TYR A 178 -0.45 -0.98 -2.11
CA TYR A 178 -1.51 -0.01 -1.77
C TYR A 178 -2.86 -0.43 -2.35
N LEU A 179 -2.89 -0.81 -3.63
CA LEU A 179 -4.13 -1.27 -4.28
C LEU A 179 -4.64 -2.56 -3.64
N LYS A 180 -3.75 -3.51 -3.36
CA LYS A 180 -4.10 -4.77 -2.69
C LYS A 180 -4.74 -4.52 -1.32
N ILE A 181 -4.10 -3.74 -0.45
CA ILE A 181 -4.62 -3.41 0.88
C ILE A 181 -5.95 -2.66 0.77
N LYS A 182 -6.05 -1.74 -0.19
CA LYS A 182 -7.28 -0.97 -0.40
C LYS A 182 -8.43 -1.84 -0.92
N ILE A 183 -8.15 -2.79 -1.81
CA ILE A 183 -9.12 -3.75 -2.30
C ILE A 183 -9.51 -4.71 -1.17
N GLU A 184 -8.54 -5.23 -0.41
CA GLU A 184 -8.80 -6.12 0.72
C GLU A 184 -9.65 -5.43 1.80
N SER A 185 -9.30 -4.22 2.23
CA SER A 185 -10.12 -3.45 3.19
C SER A 185 -11.54 -3.16 2.68
N LEU A 186 -11.71 -2.96 1.36
CA LEU A 186 -13.03 -2.85 0.75
C LEU A 186 -13.78 -4.18 0.79
N LEU A 187 -13.13 -5.27 0.39
CA LEU A 187 -13.72 -6.59 0.21
C LEU A 187 -14.08 -7.29 1.53
N TYR A 188 -13.30 -7.04 2.57
CA TYR A 188 -13.54 -7.52 3.94
C TYR A 188 -14.43 -6.57 4.76
N TRP A 189 -15.00 -5.53 4.13
CA TRP A 189 -15.94 -4.60 4.76
C TRP A 189 -15.39 -3.86 6.00
N GLU A 190 -14.09 -3.55 6.01
CA GLU A 190 -13.48 -2.77 7.10
C GLU A 190 -14.15 -1.39 7.26
N TYR A 191 -14.61 -0.81 6.14
CA TYR A 191 -15.40 0.43 6.11
C TYR A 191 -16.77 0.19 5.47
N PRO A 192 -17.77 -0.32 6.22
CA PRO A 192 -19.02 -0.82 5.64
C PRO A 192 -19.75 0.23 4.80
N MET A 193 -19.83 1.48 5.27
CA MET A 193 -20.51 2.55 4.51
C MET A 193 -19.82 2.90 3.20
N LYS A 194 -18.48 2.89 3.15
CA LYS A 194 -17.72 3.20 1.92
C LYS A 194 -17.80 2.03 0.95
N THR A 195 -17.64 0.81 1.44
CA THR A 195 -17.76 -0.43 0.67
C THR A 195 -19.15 -0.52 0.04
N VAL A 196 -20.21 -0.31 0.83
CA VAL A 196 -21.61 -0.33 0.36
C VAL A 196 -21.83 0.72 -0.71
N PHE A 197 -21.37 1.96 -0.50
CA PHE A 197 -21.50 3.02 -1.50
C PHE A 197 -20.80 2.65 -2.82
N ILE A 198 -19.54 2.18 -2.75
CA ILE A 198 -18.76 1.79 -3.93
C ILE A 198 -19.42 0.60 -4.65
N PHE A 199 -19.90 -0.39 -3.90
CA PHE A 199 -20.61 -1.53 -4.45
C PHE A 199 -21.88 -1.10 -5.20
N PHE A 200 -22.74 -0.28 -4.60
CA PHE A 200 -23.96 0.17 -5.26
C PHE A 200 -23.69 1.09 -6.45
N VAL A 201 -22.67 1.95 -6.38
CA VAL A 201 -22.28 2.78 -7.53
C VAL A 201 -21.78 1.92 -8.69
N THR A 202 -20.93 0.92 -8.42
CA THR A 202 -20.39 0.03 -9.46
C THR A 202 -21.47 -0.88 -10.03
N LEU A 203 -22.33 -1.44 -9.19
CA LEU A 203 -23.48 -2.25 -9.59
C LEU A 203 -24.47 -1.43 -10.45
N SER A 204 -24.80 -0.21 -10.02
CA SER A 204 -25.70 0.68 -10.75
C SER A 204 -25.09 1.09 -12.09
N LEU A 205 -23.78 1.30 -12.16
CA LEU A 205 -23.09 1.58 -13.42
C LEU A 205 -23.16 0.37 -14.37
N LEU A 206 -22.95 -0.86 -13.88
CA LEU A 206 -23.10 -2.06 -14.71
C LEU A 206 -24.55 -2.23 -15.22
N LEU A 207 -25.55 -2.05 -14.35
CA LEU A 207 -26.97 -2.11 -14.74
C LEU A 207 -27.31 -1.02 -15.76
N PHE A 208 -26.72 0.16 -15.62
CA PHE A 208 -26.89 1.24 -16.57
C PHE A 208 -26.28 0.90 -17.94
N ILE A 209 -25.07 0.31 -17.95
CA ILE A 209 -24.41 -0.19 -19.17
C ILE A 209 -25.21 -1.31 -19.83
N GLN A 210 -25.94 -2.13 -19.05
CA GLN A 210 -26.82 -3.17 -19.58
C GLN A 210 -27.98 -2.60 -20.40
N HIS A 211 -28.59 -1.51 -19.93
CA HIS A 211 -29.76 -0.91 -20.60
C HIS A 211 -29.37 0.13 -21.66
N TYR A 212 -28.28 0.85 -21.43
CA TYR A 212 -27.85 1.94 -22.28
C TYR A 212 -26.37 1.79 -22.64
N SER A 213 -26.10 1.84 -23.94
CA SER A 213 -24.72 1.93 -24.42
C SER A 213 -24.11 3.27 -23.98
N LEU A 214 -23.01 3.22 -23.22
CA LEU A 214 -22.25 4.41 -22.83
C LEU A 214 -21.93 5.29 -24.04
N LEU A 215 -21.55 4.67 -25.15
CA LEU A 215 -21.27 5.38 -26.39
C LEU A 215 -22.47 6.21 -26.86
N ARG A 216 -23.70 5.67 -26.77
CA ARG A 216 -24.93 6.40 -27.14
C ARG A 216 -25.18 7.58 -26.20
N ILE A 217 -24.95 7.41 -24.91
CA ILE A 217 -25.13 8.47 -23.91
C ILE A 217 -24.09 9.59 -24.12
N PHE A 218 -22.82 9.23 -24.28
CA PHE A 218 -21.75 10.19 -24.54
C PHE A 218 -21.96 10.91 -25.87
N ALA A 219 -22.31 10.19 -26.93
CA ALA A 219 -22.63 10.78 -28.23
C ALA A 219 -23.83 11.73 -28.11
N GLY A 220 -24.92 11.30 -27.45
CA GLY A 220 -26.10 12.14 -27.23
C GLY A 220 -25.80 13.40 -26.42
N LEU A 221 -25.07 13.26 -25.30
CA LEU A 221 -24.64 14.38 -24.48
C LEU A 221 -23.76 15.34 -25.27
N PHE A 222 -22.79 14.81 -26.01
CA PHE A 222 -21.92 15.61 -26.87
C PHE A 222 -22.74 16.38 -27.92
N THR A 223 -23.66 15.72 -28.61
CA THR A 223 -24.54 16.36 -29.61
C THR A 223 -25.41 17.44 -28.99
N VAL A 224 -26.00 17.20 -27.81
CA VAL A 224 -26.83 18.20 -27.11
C VAL A 224 -25.97 19.40 -26.66
N ILE A 225 -24.83 19.15 -26.00
CA ILE A 225 -23.95 20.22 -25.52
C ILE A 225 -23.44 21.06 -26.71
N THR A 226 -22.94 20.40 -27.76
CA THR A 226 -22.42 21.09 -28.94
C THR A 226 -23.53 21.82 -29.70
N GLY A 227 -24.72 21.23 -29.84
CA GLY A 227 -25.87 21.84 -30.50
C GLY A 227 -26.37 23.08 -29.76
N VAL A 228 -26.57 22.99 -28.44
CA VAL A 228 -26.97 24.14 -27.60
C VAL A 228 -25.89 25.23 -27.65
N ASN A 229 -24.63 24.85 -27.52
CA ASN A 229 -23.52 25.81 -27.59
C ASN A 229 -23.41 26.46 -28.98
N TRP A 230 -23.65 25.71 -30.04
CA TRP A 230 -23.67 26.22 -31.41
C TRP A 230 -24.78 27.26 -31.62
N ILE A 231 -26.00 26.99 -31.12
CA ILE A 231 -27.12 27.94 -31.15
C ILE A 231 -26.74 29.21 -30.38
N TYR A 232 -26.23 29.06 -29.15
CA TYR A 232 -25.81 30.19 -28.30
C TYR A 232 -24.77 31.08 -28.99
N VAL A 233 -23.68 30.50 -29.50
CA VAL A 233 -22.59 31.26 -30.13
C VAL A 233 -23.09 31.98 -31.39
N ASN A 234 -23.89 31.32 -32.23
CA ASN A 234 -24.38 31.93 -33.45
C ASN A 234 -25.41 33.03 -33.16
N LEU A 235 -26.31 32.82 -32.20
CA LEU A 235 -27.26 33.84 -31.77
C LEU A 235 -26.54 35.06 -31.19
N HIS A 236 -25.54 34.83 -30.34
CA HIS A 236 -24.71 35.89 -29.76
C HIS A 236 -24.00 36.70 -30.86
N LYS A 237 -23.40 36.02 -31.86
CA LYS A 237 -22.79 36.69 -33.01
C LYS A 237 -23.80 37.49 -33.85
N GLN A 238 -25.02 37.00 -34.02
CA GLN A 238 -26.06 37.74 -34.75
C GLN A 238 -26.49 39.00 -33.99
N ILE A 239 -26.75 38.89 -32.69
CA ILE A 239 -27.10 40.03 -31.83
C ILE A 239 -25.98 41.08 -31.85
N GLN A 240 -24.72 40.64 -31.74
CA GLN A 240 -23.59 41.54 -31.79
C GLN A 240 -23.43 42.24 -33.13
N ARG A 241 -23.70 41.59 -34.27
CA ARG A 241 -23.66 42.27 -35.58
C ARG A 241 -24.68 43.40 -35.69
N VAL A 242 -25.81 43.28 -34.99
CA VAL A 242 -26.86 44.32 -34.96
C VAL A 242 -26.50 45.44 -33.99
N LEU A 243 -25.86 45.13 -32.87
CA LEU A 243 -25.56 46.09 -31.79
C LEU A 243 -24.16 46.72 -31.88
N SER A 244 -23.21 46.07 -32.57
CA SER A 244 -21.79 46.46 -32.59
C SER A 244 -21.16 46.20 -33.95
N SER A 245 -20.21 47.05 -34.36
CA SER A 245 -19.55 46.98 -35.67
C SER A 245 -18.53 45.85 -35.82
N SER A 246 -18.15 45.17 -34.73
CA SER A 246 -17.13 44.11 -34.72
C SER A 246 -17.57 42.92 -33.87
N PRO A 247 -18.15 41.87 -34.47
CA PRO A 247 -18.58 40.69 -33.73
C PRO A 247 -17.37 39.89 -33.21
N TYR A 248 -17.38 39.53 -31.93
CA TYR A 248 -16.35 38.70 -31.29
C TYR A 248 -16.92 37.35 -30.81
N HIS A 249 -16.04 36.37 -30.56
CA HIS A 249 -16.48 35.06 -30.09
C HIS A 249 -16.67 35.05 -28.56
N PRO A 250 -17.81 34.55 -28.02
CA PRO A 250 -18.09 34.57 -26.58
C PRO A 250 -17.01 33.92 -25.71
N TYR A 251 -16.32 32.92 -26.26
CA TYR A 251 -15.33 32.10 -25.53
C TYR A 251 -13.87 32.39 -25.94
N HIS A 252 -13.56 33.60 -26.46
CA HIS A 252 -12.23 33.89 -26.99
C HIS A 252 -11.09 33.62 -25.98
N ASP A 253 -11.28 33.95 -24.70
CA ASP A 253 -10.31 33.72 -23.62
C ASP A 253 -10.10 32.24 -23.28
N ARG A 254 -11.10 31.39 -23.52
CA ARG A 254 -11.09 29.99 -23.10
C ARG A 254 -10.31 29.09 -24.06
N PHE A 255 -10.12 29.50 -25.31
CA PHE A 255 -9.43 28.67 -26.31
C PHE A 255 -7.95 28.42 -25.99
N ASN A 256 -7.31 29.36 -25.28
CA ASN A 256 -5.89 29.26 -24.93
C ASN A 256 -5.65 28.74 -23.50
N GLN A 257 -6.72 28.44 -22.75
CA GLN A 257 -6.58 27.92 -21.39
C GLN A 257 -6.47 26.40 -21.41
N SER A 258 -5.39 25.86 -20.83
CA SER A 258 -5.24 24.41 -20.66
C SER A 258 -6.34 23.88 -19.73
N LEU A 259 -7.19 22.98 -20.24
CA LEU A 259 -8.29 22.37 -19.48
C LEU A 259 -7.82 21.47 -18.34
N PHE A 260 -6.61 20.92 -18.47
CA PHE A 260 -6.05 19.96 -17.51
C PHE A 260 -4.69 20.43 -17.01
N ASP A 261 -4.51 20.31 -15.71
CA ASP A 261 -3.24 20.45 -15.02
C ASP A 261 -2.33 19.27 -15.41
N ARG A 262 -1.22 19.58 -16.11
CA ARG A 262 -0.33 18.56 -16.70
C ARG A 262 0.22 17.60 -15.65
N GLU A 263 0.50 18.09 -14.45
CA GLU A 263 1.05 17.25 -13.39
C GLU A 263 0.08 16.15 -12.95
N ARG A 264 -1.23 16.45 -12.90
CA ARG A 264 -2.24 15.45 -12.52
C ARG A 264 -2.38 14.36 -13.58
N VAL A 265 -2.28 14.75 -14.86
CA VAL A 265 -2.34 13.81 -15.97
C VAL A 265 -1.13 12.89 -15.94
N VAL A 266 0.09 13.45 -15.80
CA VAL A 266 1.33 12.67 -15.72
C VAL A 266 1.28 11.67 -14.57
N ARG A 267 0.95 12.13 -13.35
CA ARG A 267 0.80 11.24 -12.19
C ARG A 267 -0.28 10.18 -12.39
N GLY A 268 -1.36 10.50 -13.09
CA GLY A 268 -2.42 9.55 -13.43
C GLY A 268 -1.96 8.48 -14.41
N THR A 269 -1.19 8.88 -15.42
CA THR A 269 -0.61 7.99 -16.43
C THR A 269 0.44 7.06 -15.82
N GLU A 270 1.32 7.57 -14.97
CA GLU A 270 2.33 6.78 -14.25
C GLU A 270 1.66 5.67 -13.43
N ARG A 271 0.64 6.02 -12.62
CA ARG A 271 -0.12 5.03 -11.85
C ARG A 271 -0.77 3.95 -12.71
N TRP A 272 -1.29 4.33 -13.89
CA TRP A 272 -1.87 3.37 -14.82
C TRP A 272 -0.81 2.44 -15.41
N MET A 273 0.37 2.97 -15.72
CA MET A 273 1.49 2.21 -16.23
C MET A 273 1.99 1.19 -15.18
N ASP A 274 2.10 1.60 -13.92
CA ASP A 274 2.52 0.72 -12.82
C ASP A 274 1.54 -0.46 -12.64
N VAL A 275 0.23 -0.18 -12.74
CA VAL A 275 -0.81 -1.21 -12.68
C VAL A 275 -0.71 -2.15 -13.87
N ALA A 276 -0.57 -1.60 -15.08
CA ALA A 276 -0.45 -2.39 -16.29
C ALA A 276 0.78 -3.31 -16.22
N GLU A 277 1.93 -2.78 -15.80
CA GLU A 277 3.15 -3.55 -15.62
C GLU A 277 2.97 -4.67 -14.60
N THR A 278 2.35 -4.39 -13.46
CA THR A 278 2.07 -5.40 -12.43
C THR A 278 1.21 -6.54 -12.97
N VAL A 279 0.13 -6.20 -13.69
CA VAL A 279 -0.75 -7.18 -14.32
C VAL A 279 0.01 -7.99 -15.36
N THR A 280 0.80 -7.34 -16.23
CA THR A 280 1.61 -8.02 -17.23
C THR A 280 2.60 -8.98 -16.59
N ARG A 281 3.34 -8.55 -15.55
CA ARG A 281 4.27 -9.42 -14.81
C ARG A 281 3.55 -10.63 -14.22
N TYR A 282 2.36 -10.45 -13.62
CA TYR A 282 1.59 -11.55 -13.05
C TYR A 282 1.12 -12.55 -14.13
N VAL A 283 0.58 -12.04 -15.24
CA VAL A 283 0.16 -12.87 -16.38
C VAL A 283 1.36 -13.60 -17.00
N SER A 284 2.49 -12.93 -17.16
CA SER A 284 3.72 -13.54 -17.66
C SER A 284 4.18 -14.69 -16.76
N LYS A 285 4.14 -14.54 -15.43
CA LYS A 285 4.49 -15.60 -14.47
C LYS A 285 3.57 -16.83 -14.58
N LEU A 286 2.30 -16.62 -14.88
CA LEU A 286 1.34 -17.72 -15.13
C LEU A 286 1.61 -18.43 -16.46
N ILE A 287 1.90 -17.68 -17.52
CA ILE A 287 2.17 -18.24 -18.86
C ILE A 287 3.52 -18.95 -18.89
N LEU A 288 4.54 -18.39 -18.24
CA LEU A 288 5.88 -18.97 -18.13
C LEU A 288 5.98 -20.11 -17.11
N ILE A 289 4.87 -20.45 -16.43
CA ILE A 289 4.76 -21.53 -15.46
C ILE A 289 5.85 -21.42 -14.37
N GLU A 290 5.99 -20.24 -13.77
CA GLU A 290 6.88 -20.08 -12.60
C GLU A 290 6.44 -20.99 -11.46
N ASN A 291 5.12 -21.22 -11.33
CA ASN A 291 4.54 -22.15 -10.38
C ASN A 291 3.47 -23.00 -11.08
N SER A 292 3.73 -24.31 -11.19
CA SER A 292 2.83 -25.27 -11.86
C SER A 292 1.42 -25.29 -11.26
N TYR A 293 1.32 -25.25 -9.93
CA TYR A 293 0.02 -25.25 -9.25
C TYR A 293 -0.82 -24.02 -9.60
N ARG A 294 -0.21 -22.82 -9.50
CA ARG A 294 -0.92 -21.56 -9.80
C ARG A 294 -1.33 -21.45 -11.27
N SER A 295 -0.47 -21.92 -12.16
CA SER A 295 -0.70 -21.89 -13.61
C SER A 295 -1.82 -22.87 -13.99
N MET A 296 -1.83 -24.07 -13.42
CA MET A 296 -2.91 -25.05 -13.60
C MET A 296 -4.25 -24.52 -13.10
N LEU A 297 -4.29 -23.90 -11.91
CA LEU A 297 -5.51 -23.30 -11.39
C LEU A 297 -6.02 -22.17 -12.29
N SER A 298 -5.12 -21.32 -12.79
CA SER A 298 -5.47 -20.25 -13.74
C SER A 298 -6.01 -20.79 -15.06
N LEU A 299 -5.51 -21.94 -15.55
CA LEU A 299 -6.03 -22.59 -16.75
C LEU A 299 -7.44 -23.12 -16.52
N LEU A 300 -7.69 -23.77 -15.37
CA LEU A 300 -9.01 -24.26 -14.99
C LEU A 300 -10.00 -23.09 -14.78
N SER A 301 -9.58 -22.02 -14.11
CA SER A 301 -10.42 -20.83 -13.93
C SER A 301 -10.73 -20.14 -15.26
N SER A 302 -9.75 -20.03 -16.15
CA SER A 302 -9.96 -19.47 -17.50
C SER A 302 -10.92 -20.33 -18.32
N PHE A 303 -10.75 -21.66 -18.32
CA PHE A 303 -11.63 -22.59 -19.03
C PHE A 303 -13.07 -22.57 -18.49
N THR A 304 -13.24 -22.50 -17.17
CA THR A 304 -14.58 -22.38 -16.55
C THR A 304 -15.25 -21.07 -16.90
N ILE A 305 -14.55 -19.93 -16.86
CA ILE A 305 -15.10 -18.63 -17.28
C ILE A 305 -15.47 -18.65 -18.78
N TRP A 306 -14.59 -19.22 -19.61
CA TRP A 306 -14.83 -19.33 -21.05
C TRP A 306 -16.09 -20.16 -21.36
N THR A 307 -16.26 -21.30 -20.68
CA THR A 307 -17.45 -22.15 -20.85
C THR A 307 -18.71 -21.49 -20.29
N LEU A 308 -18.64 -20.80 -19.15
CA LEU A 308 -19.77 -20.05 -18.57
C LEU A 308 -20.26 -18.94 -19.50
N THR A 309 -19.35 -18.28 -20.22
CA THR A 309 -19.68 -17.21 -21.18
C THR A 309 -20.55 -17.70 -22.34
N LYS A 310 -20.54 -19.02 -22.64
CA LYS A 310 -21.44 -19.61 -23.64
C LYS A 310 -22.90 -19.63 -23.18
N TYR A 311 -23.14 -19.83 -21.89
CA TYR A 311 -24.47 -20.01 -21.32
C TYR A 311 -25.05 -18.73 -20.72
N VAL A 312 -24.17 -17.84 -20.23
CA VAL A 312 -24.55 -16.62 -19.52
C VAL A 312 -23.94 -15.42 -20.23
N SER A 313 -24.74 -14.38 -20.46
CA SER A 313 -24.27 -13.11 -21.02
C SER A 313 -23.17 -12.51 -20.14
N THR A 314 -22.14 -11.94 -20.77
CA THR A 314 -20.99 -11.32 -20.08
C THR A 314 -21.40 -10.32 -19.00
N GLN A 315 -22.47 -9.55 -19.23
CA GLN A 315 -22.96 -8.57 -18.26
C GLN A 315 -23.47 -9.24 -16.97
N HIS A 316 -24.20 -10.35 -17.10
CA HIS A 316 -24.70 -11.09 -15.95
C HIS A 316 -23.56 -11.78 -15.20
N LEU A 317 -22.54 -12.28 -15.91
CA LEU A 317 -21.34 -12.86 -15.31
C LEU A 317 -20.54 -11.82 -14.52
N LEU A 318 -20.40 -10.60 -15.04
CA LEU A 318 -19.74 -9.50 -14.32
C LEU A 318 -20.54 -9.07 -13.08
N MET A 319 -21.88 -9.03 -13.18
CA MET A 319 -22.77 -8.72 -12.06
C MET A 319 -22.69 -9.77 -10.95
N THR A 320 -22.79 -11.05 -11.30
CA THR A 320 -22.68 -12.14 -10.33
C THR A 320 -21.27 -12.19 -9.73
N GLY A 321 -20.23 -11.99 -10.55
CA GLY A 321 -18.85 -11.88 -10.08
C GLY A 321 -18.65 -10.74 -9.08
N LEU A 322 -19.23 -9.56 -9.34
CA LEU A 322 -19.18 -8.42 -8.43
C LEU A 322 -19.90 -8.72 -7.10
N ILE A 323 -21.09 -9.31 -7.16
CA ILE A 323 -21.85 -9.71 -5.97
C ILE A 323 -21.06 -10.74 -5.16
N LEU A 324 -20.51 -11.76 -5.81
CA LEU A 324 -19.70 -12.79 -5.15
C LEU A 324 -18.42 -12.21 -4.55
N ALA A 325 -17.74 -11.30 -5.24
CA ALA A 325 -16.52 -10.68 -4.74
C ALA A 325 -16.78 -9.94 -3.42
N PHE A 326 -17.87 -9.18 -3.30
CA PHE A 326 -18.18 -8.44 -2.07
C PHE A 326 -18.89 -9.27 -0.99
N SER A 327 -19.53 -10.39 -1.34
CA SER A 327 -20.27 -11.23 -0.38
C SER A 327 -19.44 -12.39 0.18
N LEU A 328 -18.65 -13.08 -0.66
CA LEU A 328 -17.90 -14.27 -0.23
C LEU A 328 -16.93 -13.98 0.92
N PRO A 329 -16.12 -12.91 0.90
CA PRO A 329 -15.17 -12.65 1.98
C PRO A 329 -15.85 -12.20 3.27
N CYS A 330 -17.00 -11.54 3.17
CA CYS A 330 -17.84 -11.20 4.32
C CYS A 330 -18.40 -12.47 4.98
N ILE A 331 -18.95 -13.40 4.18
CA ILE A 331 -19.47 -14.68 4.68
C ILE A 331 -18.34 -15.53 5.28
N TYR A 332 -17.17 -15.54 4.63
CA TYR A 332 -15.98 -16.23 5.13
C TYR A 332 -15.53 -15.67 6.48
N SER A 333 -15.44 -14.35 6.63
CA SER A 333 -15.04 -13.70 7.89
C SER A 333 -15.98 -14.06 9.05
N GLN A 334 -17.28 -14.14 8.80
CA GLN A 334 -18.26 -14.50 9.83
C GLN A 334 -18.14 -15.96 10.29
N HIS A 335 -17.75 -16.87 9.39
CA HIS A 335 -17.74 -18.32 9.65
C HIS A 335 -16.34 -18.93 9.56
N GLN A 336 -15.29 -18.13 9.73
CA GLN A 336 -13.92 -18.52 9.46
C GLN A 336 -13.52 -19.82 10.17
N GLN A 337 -13.79 -19.91 11.48
CA GLN A 337 -13.44 -21.09 12.29
C GLN A 337 -14.10 -22.38 11.79
N VAL A 338 -15.37 -22.29 11.37
CA VAL A 338 -16.13 -23.46 10.89
C VAL A 338 -15.65 -23.87 9.50
N ILE A 339 -15.43 -22.90 8.62
CA ILE A 339 -14.96 -23.15 7.25
C ILE A 339 -13.55 -23.74 7.29
N ASP A 340 -12.64 -23.16 8.07
CA ASP A 340 -11.26 -23.62 8.16
C ASP A 340 -11.20 -25.04 8.75
N ALA A 341 -12.01 -25.35 9.76
CA ALA A 341 -12.11 -26.70 10.31
C ALA A 341 -12.59 -27.73 9.28
N HIS A 342 -13.61 -27.39 8.48
CA HIS A 342 -14.10 -28.27 7.41
C HIS A 342 -13.06 -28.43 6.29
N VAL A 343 -12.41 -27.34 5.88
CA VAL A 343 -11.36 -27.37 4.85
C VAL A 343 -10.20 -28.24 5.32
N GLU A 344 -9.77 -28.11 6.57
CA GLU A 344 -8.71 -28.94 7.14
C GLU A 344 -9.10 -30.42 7.18
N GLU A 345 -10.34 -30.73 7.55
CA GLU A 345 -10.86 -32.10 7.53
C GLU A 345 -10.87 -32.69 6.11
N TYR A 346 -11.34 -31.93 5.13
CA TYR A 346 -11.32 -32.33 3.72
C TYR A 346 -9.89 -32.51 3.21
N LEU A 347 -8.97 -31.61 3.55
CA LEU A 347 -7.56 -31.73 3.18
C LEU A 347 -6.91 -32.97 3.79
N LYS A 348 -7.22 -33.32 5.04
CA LYS A 348 -6.78 -34.57 5.66
C LYS A 348 -7.30 -35.79 4.90
N ARG A 349 -8.59 -35.81 4.53
CA ARG A 349 -9.15 -36.91 3.72
C ARG A 349 -8.50 -37.01 2.34
N VAL A 350 -8.30 -35.88 1.66
CA VAL A 350 -7.62 -35.84 0.36
C VAL A 350 -6.18 -36.31 0.49
N HIS A 351 -5.48 -35.92 1.55
CA HIS A 351 -4.11 -36.37 1.80
C HIS A 351 -4.03 -37.89 2.02
N VAL A 352 -4.93 -38.46 2.82
CA VAL A 352 -5.02 -39.93 3.02
C VAL A 352 -5.32 -40.65 1.71
N LEU A 353 -6.20 -40.11 0.87
CA LEU A 353 -6.48 -40.68 -0.45
C LEU A 353 -5.26 -40.55 -1.37
N LEU A 354 -4.59 -39.41 -1.39
CA LEU A 354 -3.37 -39.21 -2.18
C LEU A 354 -2.25 -40.14 -1.73
N GLU A 355 -2.10 -40.42 -0.45
CA GLU A 355 -1.10 -41.35 0.06
C GLU A 355 -1.44 -42.81 -0.32
N LYS A 356 -2.72 -43.19 -0.18
CA LYS A 356 -3.22 -44.52 -0.53
C LYS A 356 -3.16 -44.83 -2.03
N TYR A 357 -3.51 -43.86 -2.88
CA TYR A 357 -3.55 -44.03 -4.33
C TYR A 357 -2.27 -43.55 -5.03
N GLY A 358 -1.51 -42.64 -4.43
CA GLY A 358 -0.26 -42.11 -5.00
C GLY A 358 0.83 -43.16 -5.11
N SER A 359 0.92 -44.08 -4.14
CA SER A 359 1.83 -45.24 -4.20
C SER A 359 1.47 -46.20 -5.35
N ILE A 360 0.17 -46.43 -5.58
CA ILE A 360 -0.34 -47.27 -6.67
C ILE A 360 -0.05 -46.63 -8.03
N VAL A 361 -0.33 -45.33 -8.17
CA VAL A 361 -0.05 -44.58 -9.41
C VAL A 361 1.46 -44.56 -9.70
N HIS A 362 2.30 -44.38 -8.69
CA HIS A 362 3.75 -44.39 -8.88
C HIS A 362 4.26 -45.78 -9.32
N GLN A 363 3.68 -46.85 -8.78
CA GLN A 363 4.02 -48.21 -9.16
C GLN A 363 3.57 -48.56 -10.59
N GLU A 364 2.35 -48.18 -11.00
CA GLU A 364 1.86 -48.39 -12.37
C GLU A 364 2.62 -47.54 -13.39
N VAL A 365 2.91 -46.27 -13.10
CA VAL A 365 3.68 -45.39 -13.99
C VAL A 365 5.10 -45.93 -14.21
N ASN A 366 5.74 -46.46 -13.17
CA ASN A 366 7.06 -47.08 -13.28
C ASN A 366 7.01 -48.40 -14.09
N GLN A 367 5.96 -49.20 -13.94
CA GLN A 367 5.78 -50.40 -14.75
C GLN A 367 5.52 -50.08 -16.23
N VAL A 368 4.65 -49.11 -16.52
CA VAL A 368 4.37 -48.66 -17.89
C VAL A 368 5.62 -48.02 -18.51
N GLY A 369 6.36 -47.21 -17.75
CA GLY A 369 7.62 -46.63 -18.19
C GLY A 369 8.67 -47.69 -18.53
N TYR A 370 8.77 -48.76 -17.73
CA TYR A 370 9.66 -49.89 -18.01
C TYR A 370 9.26 -50.65 -19.28
N GLN A 371 7.96 -50.89 -19.48
CA GLN A 371 7.46 -51.55 -20.69
C GLN A 371 7.74 -50.72 -21.95
N ILE A 372 7.50 -49.40 -21.91
CA ILE A 372 7.79 -48.50 -23.01
C ILE A 372 9.29 -48.47 -23.30
N LYS A 373 10.14 -48.35 -22.27
CA LYS A 373 11.61 -48.36 -22.45
C LYS A 373 12.11 -49.66 -23.07
N LYS A 374 11.53 -50.79 -22.68
CA LYS A 374 11.85 -52.12 -23.25
C LYS A 374 11.41 -52.23 -24.73
N LEU A 375 10.27 -51.63 -25.10
CA LEU A 375 9.80 -51.60 -26.47
C LEU A 375 10.66 -50.70 -27.36
N VAL A 376 11.08 -49.53 -26.86
CA VAL A 376 11.97 -48.59 -27.57
C VAL A 376 13.34 -49.22 -27.81
N VAL A 377 13.97 -49.82 -26.79
CA VAL A 377 15.27 -50.50 -26.93
C VAL A 377 15.16 -51.69 -27.90
N LYS A 378 14.04 -52.42 -27.88
CA LYS A 378 13.81 -53.51 -28.83
C LYS A 378 13.66 -53.00 -30.27
N GLN A 379 12.98 -51.87 -30.49
CA GLN A 379 12.90 -51.23 -31.80
C GLN A 379 14.26 -50.73 -32.29
N GLU A 380 15.03 -50.04 -31.45
CA GLU A 380 16.38 -49.58 -31.80
C GLU A 380 17.31 -50.75 -32.17
N SER A 381 17.25 -51.85 -31.41
CA SER A 381 18.03 -53.07 -31.71
C SER A 381 17.63 -53.75 -33.03
N GLN A 382 16.36 -53.66 -33.43
CA GLN A 382 15.86 -54.20 -34.69
C GLN A 382 16.19 -53.30 -35.90
N GLU A 383 16.34 -51.99 -35.69
CA GLU A 383 16.78 -51.05 -36.71
C GLU A 383 18.30 -51.11 -36.95
N THR A 384 19.10 -51.34 -35.91
CA THR A 384 20.55 -51.55 -36.07
C THR A 384 20.86 -52.86 -36.79
N MET A 385 20.12 -53.94 -36.51
CA MET A 385 20.31 -55.25 -37.16
C MET A 385 19.83 -55.31 -38.63
N LYS A 386 19.18 -54.25 -39.13
CA LYS A 386 18.81 -54.08 -40.55
C LYS A 386 19.76 -53.15 -41.32
N ARG A 387 20.69 -52.48 -40.62
CA ARG A 387 21.70 -51.57 -41.22
C ARG A 387 23.07 -52.22 -41.40
N ASP A 388 23.34 -53.31 -40.68
CA ASP A 388 24.46 -54.24 -40.93
C ASP A 388 23.99 -55.38 -41.85
#